data_AF-A0A2J6IC11-F1
#
_entry.id   AF-A0A2J6IC11-F1
#
_cell.length_a   1.000
_cell.length_b   1.000
_cell.length_c   1.000
_cell.angle_alpha   90.00
_cell.angle_beta   90.00
_cell.angle_gamma   90.00
#
_symmetry.space_group_name_H-M   'P 1'
#
loop_
_entity.id
_entity.type
_entity.pdbx_description
1 polymer ?
#
loop_
_entity_poly.entity_id
_entity_poly.type
_entity_poly.pdbx_seq_one_letter_code
_entity_poly.pdbx_strand_id
1 'polypeptide(L)'
;MAKNYRLTGIPAWALSLIALFVLFIPLFLLDNSKNEAFQIGGYILCIFISSLASFVICRAHPKSVLYTPIIINALGVIAIIVYFFTDLSEISEVLFWGISMTLSFTGAVMGARIGRKRIN
;
A
#
# COMPACT_ATOMS: atom_id res chain seq x y z
N MET A 1 4.07 27.45 12.15
CA MET A 1 3.90 26.16 12.88
C MET A 1 2.58 25.52 12.46
N ALA A 2 2.58 24.58 11.51
CA ALA A 2 1.36 23.92 11.05
C ALA A 2 1.10 22.65 11.87
N LYS A 3 0.10 22.73 12.74
CA LYS A 3 -0.43 21.72 13.66
C LYS A 3 -1.12 20.59 12.87
N ASN A 4 -0.49 19.44 12.70
CA ASN A 4 -1.12 18.23 12.13
C ASN A 4 -0.65 16.99 12.90
N TYR A 5 -1.15 16.83 14.13
CA TYR A 5 -0.70 15.80 15.08
C TYR A 5 -1.72 14.68 15.34
N ARG A 6 -2.73 14.46 14.47
CA ARG A 6 -3.68 13.36 14.70
C ARG A 6 -3.10 11.98 14.36
N LEU A 7 -2.22 11.90 13.35
CA LEU A 7 -1.58 10.64 12.94
C LEU A 7 -0.27 10.33 13.68
N THR A 8 0.32 11.31 14.37
CA THR A 8 1.56 11.11 15.14
C THR A 8 1.33 10.37 16.46
N GLY A 9 0.09 10.37 16.98
CA GLY A 9 -0.26 9.63 18.20
C GLY A 9 -0.45 8.12 17.98
N ILE A 10 -0.65 7.68 16.74
CA ILE A 10 -0.78 6.27 16.39
C ILE A 10 0.56 5.81 15.78
N PRO A 11 1.13 4.67 16.21
CA PRO A 11 2.37 4.19 15.66
C PRO A 11 2.19 3.79 14.18
N ALA A 12 3.23 4.02 13.37
CA ALA A 12 3.18 3.81 11.93
C ALA A 12 2.83 2.37 11.52
N TRP A 13 3.28 1.36 12.28
CA TRP A 13 2.93 -0.04 12.03
C TRP A 13 1.41 -0.28 12.15
N ALA A 14 0.75 0.35 13.14
CA ALA A 14 -0.69 0.22 13.33
C ALA A 14 -1.45 0.93 12.21
N LEU A 15 -1.01 2.12 11.78
CA LEU A 15 -1.57 2.80 10.61
C LEU A 15 -1.43 1.98 9.32
N SER A 16 -0.29 1.30 9.17
CA SER A 16 -0.03 0.44 8.01
C SER A 16 -0.96 -0.78 8.00
N LEU A 17 -1.20 -1.39 9.18
CA LEU A 17 -2.20 -2.46 9.33
C LEU A 17 -3.62 -1.98 9.05
N ILE A 18 -4.00 -0.80 9.55
CA ILE A 18 -5.32 -0.21 9.26
C ILE A 18 -5.47 0.00 7.75
N ALA A 19 -4.45 0.53 7.08
CA ALA A 19 -4.48 0.71 5.63
C ALA A 19 -4.62 -0.63 4.88
N LEU A 20 -3.91 -1.67 5.32
CA LEU A 20 -4.08 -3.03 4.80
C LEU A 20 -5.53 -3.52 4.96
N PHE A 21 -6.13 -3.40 6.16
CA PHE A 21 -7.53 -3.77 6.41
C PHE A 21 -8.53 -2.98 5.58
N VAL A 22 -8.28 -1.70 5.35
CA VAL A 22 -9.12 -0.87 4.47
C VAL A 22 -9.03 -1.34 3.02
N LEU A 23 -7.87 -1.81 2.56
CA LEU A 23 -7.69 -2.34 1.20
C LEU A 23 -8.34 -3.71 0.98
N PHE A 24 -8.57 -4.50 2.03
CA PHE A 24 -9.29 -5.77 1.90
C PHE A 24 -10.73 -5.59 1.39
N ILE A 25 -11.41 -4.52 1.80
CA ILE A 25 -12.81 -4.26 1.41
C ILE A 25 -12.95 -4.15 -0.11
N PRO A 26 -12.24 -3.23 -0.81
CA PRO A 26 -12.35 -3.14 -2.26
C PRO A 26 -11.82 -4.39 -2.95
N LEU A 27 -10.73 -5.01 -2.48
CA LEU A 27 -10.22 -6.26 -3.08
C LEU A 27 -11.27 -7.37 -3.06
N PHE A 28 -11.96 -7.56 -1.94
CA PHE A 28 -13.03 -8.56 -1.81
C PHE A 28 -14.22 -8.25 -2.72
N LEU A 29 -14.60 -6.97 -2.86
CA LEU A 29 -15.69 -6.58 -3.76
C LEU A 29 -15.33 -6.78 -5.24
N LEU A 30 -14.06 -6.58 -5.60
CA LEU A 30 -13.58 -6.75 -6.97
C LEU A 30 -13.53 -8.23 -7.36
N ASP A 31 -13.05 -9.09 -6.48
CA ASP A 31 -12.97 -10.54 -6.71
C ASP A 31 -14.36 -11.17 -6.96
N ASN A 32 -15.39 -10.66 -6.29
CA ASN A 32 -16.78 -11.12 -6.48
C ASN A 32 -17.50 -10.52 -7.70
N SER A 33 -16.90 -9.53 -8.38
CA SER A 33 -17.54 -8.88 -9.53
C SER A 33 -17.40 -9.73 -10.80
N LYS A 34 -18.44 -9.81 -11.62
CA LYS A 34 -18.36 -10.43 -12.97
C LYS A 34 -18.00 -9.43 -14.07
N ASN A 35 -17.86 -8.15 -13.74
CA ASN A 35 -17.59 -7.09 -14.70
C ASN A 35 -16.08 -6.79 -14.74
N GLU A 36 -15.41 -7.22 -15.80
CA GLU A 36 -13.97 -7.06 -16.00
C GLU A 36 -13.51 -5.60 -15.99
N ALA A 37 -14.28 -4.69 -16.61
CA ALA A 37 -13.94 -3.26 -16.63
C ALA A 37 -13.99 -2.65 -15.22
N PHE A 38 -14.96 -3.08 -14.40
CA PHE A 38 -15.05 -2.68 -13.00
C PHE A 38 -13.87 -3.23 -12.17
N GLN A 39 -13.48 -4.49 -12.42
CA GLN A 39 -12.31 -5.09 -11.76
C GLN A 39 -11.03 -4.32 -12.06
N ILE A 40 -10.73 -4.07 -13.34
CA ILE A 40 -9.53 -3.34 -13.77
C ILE A 40 -9.50 -1.95 -13.14
N GLY A 41 -10.60 -1.20 -13.22
CA GLY A 41 -10.70 0.14 -12.62
C GLY A 41 -10.50 0.13 -11.10
N GLY A 42 -11.07 -0.87 -10.41
CA GLY A 42 -10.91 -1.01 -8.97
C GLY A 42 -9.51 -1.43 -8.55
N TYR A 43 -8.84 -2.30 -9.31
CA TYR A 43 -7.44 -2.66 -9.06
C TYR A 43 -6.52 -1.44 -9.19
N ILE A 44 -6.70 -0.63 -10.25
CA ILE A 44 -5.98 0.64 -10.42
C ILE A 44 -6.22 1.56 -9.22
N LEU A 45 -7.46 1.68 -8.76
CA LEU A 45 -7.80 2.48 -7.58
C LEU A 45 -7.10 1.95 -6.31
N CYS A 46 -7.06 0.64 -6.11
CA CYS A 46 -6.37 0.02 -4.98
C CYS A 46 -4.86 0.36 -4.97
N ILE A 47 -4.20 0.31 -6.13
CA ILE A 47 -2.79 0.71 -6.27
C ILE A 47 -2.59 2.17 -5.83
N PHE A 48 -3.47 3.08 -6.27
CA PHE A 48 -3.40 4.48 -5.87
C PHE A 48 -3.63 4.68 -4.37
N ILE A 49 -4.60 3.97 -3.78
CA ILE A 49 -4.87 4.02 -2.34
C ILE A 49 -3.66 3.51 -1.56
N SER A 50 -3.05 2.39 -1.94
CA SER A 50 -1.84 1.83 -1.30
C SER A 50 -0.67 2.81 -1.35
N SER A 51 -0.44 3.44 -2.51
CA SER A 51 0.61 4.45 -2.68
C SER A 51 0.36 5.71 -1.86
N LEU A 52 -0.88 6.21 -1.87
CA LEU A 52 -1.26 7.39 -1.09
C LEU A 52 -1.17 7.13 0.42
N ALA A 53 -1.62 5.96 0.88
CA ALA A 53 -1.50 5.56 2.29
C ALA A 53 -0.02 5.50 2.71
N SER A 54 0.82 4.87 1.88
CA SER A 54 2.27 4.81 2.09
C SER A 54 2.90 6.20 2.19
N PHE A 55 2.51 7.12 1.31
CA PHE A 55 2.95 8.51 1.33
C PHE A 55 2.52 9.24 2.62
N VAL A 56 1.24 9.16 2.99
CA VAL A 56 0.70 9.86 4.16
C VAL A 56 1.34 9.35 5.45
N ILE A 57 1.46 8.03 5.60
CA ILE A 57 2.07 7.41 6.79
C ILE A 57 3.55 7.77 6.88
N CYS A 58 4.31 7.63 5.79
CA CYS A 58 5.74 7.93 5.80
C CYS A 58 6.02 9.43 5.93
N ARG A 59 5.09 10.30 5.53
CA ARG A 59 5.19 11.73 5.80
C ARG A 59 5.04 12.05 7.28
N ALA A 60 4.16 11.36 8.00
CA ALA A 60 4.00 11.51 9.44
C ALA A 60 5.13 10.81 10.22
N HIS A 61 5.62 9.68 9.71
CA HIS A 61 6.61 8.81 10.36
C HIS A 61 7.74 8.44 9.39
N PRO A 62 8.71 9.33 9.10
CA PRO A 62 9.69 9.11 8.02
C PRO A 62 10.62 7.92 8.19
N LYS A 63 10.82 7.45 9.43
CA LYS A 63 11.62 6.25 9.74
C LYS A 63 10.94 4.96 9.30
N SER A 64 9.64 4.99 8.98
CA SER A 64 8.85 3.82 8.59
C SER A 64 8.92 3.44 7.11
N VAL A 65 9.70 4.18 6.30
CA VAL A 65 9.73 4.09 4.84
C VAL A 65 9.96 2.70 4.27
N LEU A 66 10.69 1.84 4.97
CA LEU A 66 11.01 0.49 4.50
C LEU A 66 9.89 -0.52 4.78
N TYR A 67 9.27 -0.46 5.96
CA TYR A 67 8.29 -1.47 6.35
C TYR A 67 6.84 -1.08 6.02
N THR A 68 6.49 0.20 5.99
CA THR A 68 5.13 0.67 5.66
C THR A 68 4.61 0.12 4.33
N PRO A 69 5.32 0.28 3.18
CA PRO A 69 4.84 -0.26 1.91
C PRO A 69 4.74 -1.79 1.94
N ILE A 70 5.63 -2.48 2.68
CA ILE A 70 5.61 -3.94 2.86
C ILE A 70 4.35 -4.39 3.60
N ILE A 71 4.02 -3.74 4.72
CA ILE A 71 2.84 -4.08 5.51
C ILE A 71 1.56 -3.80 4.71
N ILE A 72 1.49 -2.66 4.01
CA ILE A 72 0.30 -2.28 3.22
C ILE A 72 0.05 -3.24 2.06
N ASN A 73 1.10 -3.81 1.47
CA ASN A 73 0.99 -4.79 0.38
C ASN A 73 1.31 -6.22 0.84
N ALA A 74 1.08 -6.56 2.12
CA ALA A 74 1.46 -7.87 2.66
C ALA A 74 0.83 -9.04 1.88
N LEU A 75 -0.40 -8.88 1.41
CA LEU A 75 -1.06 -9.86 0.53
C LEU A 75 -0.31 -10.08 -0.78
N GLY A 76 0.14 -9.00 -1.42
CA GLY A 76 0.91 -9.10 -2.65
C GLY A 76 2.27 -9.75 -2.45
N VAL A 77 2.92 -9.48 -1.31
CA VAL A 77 4.16 -10.17 -0.95
C VAL A 77 3.91 -11.68 -0.81
N ILE A 78 2.83 -12.08 -0.13
CA ILE A 78 2.46 -13.50 0.01
C ILE A 78 2.12 -14.11 -1.35
N ALA A 79 1.33 -13.43 -2.19
CA ALA A 79 0.96 -13.91 -3.52
C ALA A 79 2.18 -14.15 -4.41
N ILE A 80 3.15 -13.22 -4.42
CA ILE A 80 4.40 -13.38 -5.16
C ILE A 80 5.21 -14.56 -4.62
N ILE A 81 5.31 -14.71 -3.30
CA ILE A 81 6.02 -15.86 -2.69
C ILE A 81 5.34 -17.17 -3.11
N VAL A 82 4.02 -17.27 -2.98
CA VAL A 82 3.26 -18.48 -3.36
C VAL A 82 3.45 -18.80 -4.84
N TYR A 83 3.41 -17.80 -5.73
CA TYR A 83 3.69 -17.98 -7.15
C TYR A 83 5.05 -18.68 -7.38
N PHE A 84 6.12 -18.18 -6.76
CA PHE A 84 7.46 -18.76 -6.89
C PHE A 84 7.56 -20.22 -6.41
N PHE A 85 6.70 -20.63 -5.48
CA PHE A 85 6.75 -21.98 -4.89
C PHE A 85 5.73 -22.96 -5.47
N THR A 86 4.68 -22.49 -6.16
CA THR A 86 3.54 -23.33 -6.48
C THR A 86 3.00 -23.19 -7.91
N ASP A 87 3.50 -22.26 -8.74
CA ASP A 87 2.96 -21.98 -10.09
C ASP A 87 1.43 -21.73 -10.11
N LEU A 88 0.82 -21.45 -8.95
CA LEU A 88 -0.63 -21.31 -8.78
C LEU A 88 -1.18 -19.93 -9.20
N SER A 89 -0.31 -18.94 -9.40
CA SER A 89 -0.74 -17.56 -9.70
C SER A 89 -0.51 -17.19 -11.15
N GLU A 90 -1.42 -16.40 -11.73
CA GLU A 90 -1.26 -15.87 -13.08
C GLU A 90 -0.19 -14.77 -13.13
N ILE A 91 0.51 -14.65 -14.26
CA ILE A 91 1.50 -13.58 -14.50
C ILE A 91 0.88 -12.19 -14.33
N SER A 92 -0.40 -12.04 -14.68
CA SER A 92 -1.22 -10.83 -14.50
C SER A 92 -1.26 -10.37 -13.04
N GLU A 93 -1.45 -11.32 -12.10
CA GLU A 93 -1.52 -11.07 -10.67
C GLU A 93 -0.15 -10.65 -10.10
N VAL A 94 0.92 -11.33 -10.53
CA VAL A 94 2.29 -10.99 -10.13
C VAL A 94 2.66 -9.58 -10.59
N LEU A 95 2.30 -9.22 -11.83
CA LEU A 95 2.51 -7.87 -12.36
C LEU A 95 1.72 -6.82 -11.56
N PHE A 96 0.46 -7.10 -11.23
CA PHE A 96 -0.36 -6.21 -10.41
C PHE A 96 0.30 -5.93 -9.06
N TRP A 97 0.70 -6.97 -8.33
CA TRP A 97 1.34 -6.81 -7.02
C TRP A 97 2.71 -6.14 -7.12
N GLY A 98 3.50 -6.46 -8.14
CA GLY A 98 4.79 -5.79 -8.39
C GLY A 98 4.64 -4.29 -8.67
N ILE A 99 3.68 -3.90 -9.49
CA ILE A 99 3.37 -2.49 -9.77
C ILE A 99 2.86 -1.79 -8.51
N SER A 100 1.95 -2.42 -7.75
CA SER A 100 1.46 -1.87 -6.48
C SER A 100 2.59 -1.63 -5.48
N MET A 101 3.50 -2.59 -5.35
CA MET A 101 4.65 -2.53 -4.45
C MET A 101 5.57 -1.37 -4.81
N THR A 102 5.95 -1.25 -6.09
CA THR A 102 6.86 -0.19 -6.56
C THR A 102 6.25 1.21 -6.38
N LEU A 103 4.97 1.40 -6.72
CA LEU A 103 4.24 2.66 -6.48
C LEU A 103 4.06 2.97 -5.00
N SER A 104 3.89 1.96 -4.16
CA SER A 104 3.84 2.14 -2.71
C SER A 104 5.19 2.59 -2.14
N PHE A 105 6.28 2.01 -2.63
CA PHE A 105 7.63 2.43 -2.27
C PHE A 105 7.94 3.86 -2.71
N THR A 106 7.57 4.27 -3.92
CA THR A 106 7.77 5.65 -4.38
C THR A 106 6.96 6.63 -3.52
N GLY A 107 5.70 6.31 -3.23
CA GLY A 107 4.86 7.06 -2.30
C GLY A 107 5.51 7.19 -0.91
N ALA A 108 5.97 6.07 -0.34
CA ALA A 108 6.66 6.04 0.95
C ALA A 108 7.91 6.94 0.96
N VAL A 109 8.76 6.85 -0.07
CA VAL A 109 10.00 7.63 -0.19
C VAL A 109 9.70 9.12 -0.29
N MET A 110 8.74 9.51 -1.16
CA MET A 110 8.33 10.91 -1.30
C MET A 110 7.75 11.44 0.02
N GLY A 111 6.90 10.66 0.68
CA GLY A 111 6.33 10.99 1.99
C GLY A 111 7.42 11.23 3.02
N ALA A 112 8.35 10.28 3.18
CA ALA A 112 9.46 10.37 4.12
C ALA A 112 10.41 11.54 3.85
N ARG A 113 10.64 11.89 2.57
CA ARG A 113 11.44 13.07 2.20
C ARG A 113 10.77 14.36 2.65
N ILE A 114 9.47 14.51 2.39
CA ILE A 114 8.70 15.69 2.82
C ILE A 114 8.57 15.76 4.34
N GLY A 115 8.36 14.61 5.01
CA GLY A 115 8.27 14.53 6.46
C GLY A 115 9.57 14.95 7.15
N ARG A 116 10.73 14.49 6.66
CA ARG A 116 12.05 14.88 7.21
C ARG A 116 12.31 16.38 7.12
N LYS A 117 11.95 17.02 5.99
CA LYS A 117 12.08 18.48 5.80
C LYS A 117 11.19 19.32 6.71
N ARG A 118 10.22 18.73 7.41
CA ARG A 118 9.35 19.43 8.38
C ARG A 118 9.81 19.28 9.82
N ILE A 119 10.66 18.28 10.10
CA ILE A 119 11.18 17.97 11.42
C ILE A 119 12.55 18.66 11.63
N ASN A 120 13.37 18.69 10.57
CA ASN A 120 14.57 19.51 10.49
C ASN A 120 14.22 20.96 10.12
#